data_AF-A0A354J6E1-F1
#
_entry.id   AF-A0A354J6E1-F1
#
_cell.length_a   1.000
_cell.length_b   1.000
_cell.length_c   1.000
_cell.angle_alpha   90.00
_cell.angle_beta   90.00
_cell.angle_gamma   90.00
#
_symmetry.space_group_name_H-M   'P 1'
#
loop_
_entity.id
_entity.type
_entity.pdbx_description
1 polymer ?
#
loop_
_entity_poly.entity_id
_entity_poly.type
_entity_poly.pdbx_seq_one_letter_code
_entity_poly.pdbx_strand_id
1 'polypeptide(L)'
;FKAFFQAAFYSGVLFLGVSLIIMAINTLLLPVEGNVLSHAANIIFSILASVYLLSLLPIFADGIAGGKEENGEPSKMHTAVPVSRFLETLISYVIIPVTAVFTLVLLLYIVRNITGSFWTDNLMEPLLMSYSITVILVYLLASNIENAFAKSFRKIFPKVLVPIVLFQTIASILKIGETGMTHGRYYAILFGVFATIAGSIFCIVPVRKNGLIAPILMFLALISIVPPMDAFSVSKHNQTKRLENALLRSNMLQEGKITPNPSAAKKARQVIITSLQYLDSMGYSKDIDWLKAYADTGDFEKTFGFSQFDSANQNSGIYLHREPGPIPITGYDSMLHTNLYFQGAGGEIGSFEKDGKAYRILDQMLSDGRHHIVLFGEENRELLSFDTEAILSRAMSSGEGKEIMRLPDASFTQENDLARITFVTENIYIGNYTGSTGKEKQADIEAYILIEIK
;
A
#
# COMPACT_ATOMS: atom_id res chain seq x y z
N PHE A 1 -24.59 30.31 0.97
CA PHE A 1 -24.50 28.84 1.03
C PHE A 1 -23.84 28.25 -0.22
N LYS A 2 -24.37 28.43 -1.44
CA LYS A 2 -23.78 27.86 -2.68
C LYS A 2 -22.27 28.15 -2.89
N ALA A 3 -21.83 29.39 -2.71
CA ALA A 3 -20.42 29.78 -2.86
C ALA A 3 -19.49 29.01 -1.89
N PHE A 4 -19.94 28.77 -0.66
CA PHE A 4 -19.20 27.99 0.33
C PHE A 4 -18.98 26.54 -0.12
N PHE A 5 -20.04 25.84 -0.54
CA PHE A 5 -19.91 24.46 -1.03
C PHE A 5 -19.06 24.36 -2.29
N GLN A 6 -19.17 25.33 -3.19
CA GLN A 6 -18.34 25.39 -4.39
C GLN A 6 -16.86 25.57 -4.04
N ALA A 7 -16.53 26.47 -3.09
CA ALA A 7 -15.17 26.65 -2.63
C ALA A 7 -14.62 25.43 -1.89
N ALA A 8 -15.40 24.86 -0.97
CA ALA A 8 -15.03 23.64 -0.26
C ALA A 8 -14.77 22.47 -1.23
N PHE A 9 -15.62 22.29 -2.24
CA PHE A 9 -15.45 21.25 -3.25
C PHE A 9 -14.18 21.45 -4.07
N TYR A 10 -13.90 22.68 -4.54
CA TYR A 10 -12.69 22.96 -5.33
C TYR A 10 -11.42 22.75 -4.52
N SER A 11 -11.39 23.23 -3.28
CA SER A 11 -10.27 23.02 -2.37
C SER A 11 -10.08 21.54 -2.02
N GLY A 12 -11.17 20.78 -1.86
CA GLY A 12 -11.11 19.33 -1.65
C GLY A 12 -10.49 18.59 -2.85
N VAL A 13 -10.96 18.87 -4.06
CA VAL A 13 -10.40 18.27 -5.29
C VAL A 13 -8.94 18.67 -5.48
N LEU A 14 -8.60 19.95 -5.25
CA LEU A 14 -7.23 20.43 -5.32
C LEU A 14 -6.32 19.74 -4.29
N PHE A 15 -6.79 19.60 -3.04
CA PHE A 15 -6.05 18.93 -1.98
C PHE A 15 -5.80 17.45 -2.31
N LEU A 16 -6.81 16.73 -2.81
CA LEU A 16 -6.63 15.35 -3.28
C LEU A 16 -5.57 15.28 -4.40
N GLY A 17 -5.65 16.17 -5.37
CA GLY A 17 -4.68 16.27 -6.46
C GLY A 17 -3.24 16.52 -5.98
N VAL A 18 -3.07 17.50 -5.09
CA VAL A 18 -1.77 17.84 -4.50
C VAL A 18 -1.25 16.71 -3.62
N SER A 19 -2.11 16.04 -2.87
CA SER A 19 -1.74 14.86 -2.06
C SER A 19 -1.18 13.73 -2.93
N LEU A 20 -1.84 13.45 -4.06
CA LEU A 20 -1.36 12.45 -5.02
C LEU A 20 -0.02 12.85 -5.65
N ILE A 21 0.20 14.14 -5.92
CA ILE A 21 1.49 14.64 -6.42
C ILE A 21 2.59 14.46 -5.37
N ILE A 22 2.34 14.84 -4.11
CA ILE A 22 3.31 14.68 -3.01
C ILE A 22 3.64 13.20 -2.81
N MET A 23 2.63 12.33 -2.82
CA MET A 23 2.80 10.88 -2.72
C MET A 23 3.62 10.33 -3.89
N ALA A 24 3.37 10.79 -5.12
CA ALA A 24 4.14 10.42 -6.29
C ALA A 24 5.61 10.89 -6.17
N ILE A 25 5.87 12.11 -5.72
CA ILE A 25 7.24 12.60 -5.49
C ILE A 25 7.94 11.74 -4.43
N ASN A 26 7.28 11.51 -3.29
CA ASN A 26 7.78 10.70 -2.18
C ASN A 26 8.17 9.27 -2.60
N THR A 27 7.32 8.66 -3.43
CA THR A 27 7.49 7.26 -3.85
C THR A 27 8.48 7.11 -5.00
N LEU A 28 8.48 8.07 -5.95
CA LEU A 28 9.17 7.90 -7.23
C LEU A 28 10.50 8.66 -7.30
N LEU A 29 10.57 9.86 -6.73
CA LEU A 29 11.70 10.75 -6.96
C LEU A 29 12.63 10.86 -5.76
N LEU A 30 12.09 11.21 -4.60
CA LEU A 30 12.84 11.42 -3.37
C LEU A 30 11.91 11.41 -2.15
N PRO A 31 12.39 10.95 -0.97
CA PRO A 31 11.58 10.99 0.25
C PRO A 31 11.20 12.43 0.60
N VAL A 32 9.95 12.61 1.00
CA VAL A 32 9.36 13.89 1.39
C VAL A 32 9.01 13.84 2.88
N GLU A 33 9.33 14.91 3.61
CA GLU A 33 9.00 15.02 5.02
C GLU A 33 7.48 14.97 5.27
N GLY A 34 7.05 14.31 6.35
CA GLY A 34 5.63 14.11 6.66
C GLY A 34 4.83 15.40 6.85
N ASN A 35 5.48 16.50 7.24
CA ASN A 35 4.84 17.80 7.47
C ASN A 35 4.42 18.52 6.19
N VAL A 36 4.99 18.17 5.03
CA VAL A 36 4.72 18.84 3.74
C VAL A 36 3.24 18.74 3.36
N LEU A 37 2.59 17.60 3.63
CA LEU A 37 1.17 17.41 3.37
C LEU A 37 0.30 18.36 4.21
N SER A 38 0.62 18.51 5.50
CA SER A 38 -0.07 19.42 6.42
C SER A 38 0.12 20.88 6.02
N HIS A 39 1.33 21.26 5.57
CA HIS A 39 1.58 22.60 5.04
C HIS A 39 0.77 22.86 3.75
N ALA A 40 0.70 21.88 2.83
CA ALA A 40 -0.13 21.99 1.64
C ALA A 40 -1.62 22.13 1.98
N ALA A 41 -2.12 21.34 2.94
CA ALA A 41 -3.50 21.44 3.43
C ALA A 41 -3.80 22.85 3.96
N ASN A 42 -2.92 23.40 4.81
CA ASN A 42 -3.08 24.74 5.36
C ASN A 42 -3.12 25.82 4.26
N ILE A 43 -2.25 25.75 3.26
CA ILE A 43 -2.27 26.70 2.14
C ILE A 43 -3.59 26.56 1.36
N ILE A 44 -4.04 25.35 1.07
CA ILE A 44 -5.23 25.11 0.25
C ILE A 44 -6.51 25.53 0.98
N PHE A 45 -6.68 25.14 2.25
CA PHE A 45 -7.91 25.37 3.00
C PHE A 45 -7.96 26.75 3.66
N SER A 46 -6.82 27.30 4.11
CA SER A 46 -6.83 28.61 4.78
C SER A 46 -6.67 29.77 3.79
N ILE A 47 -5.79 29.63 2.79
CA ILE A 47 -5.50 30.71 1.84
C ILE A 47 -6.36 30.57 0.59
N LEU A 48 -6.18 29.47 -0.18
CA LEU A 48 -6.82 29.35 -1.50
C LEU A 48 -8.35 29.23 -1.39
N ALA A 49 -8.88 28.48 -0.42
CA ALA A 49 -10.32 28.37 -0.21
C ALA A 49 -10.94 29.73 0.16
N SER A 50 -10.27 30.49 1.04
CA SER A 50 -10.74 31.81 1.46
C SER A 50 -10.73 32.81 0.32
N VAL A 51 -9.64 32.88 -0.45
CA VAL A 51 -9.53 33.75 -1.63
C VAL A 51 -10.61 33.39 -2.65
N TYR A 52 -10.81 32.10 -2.92
CA TYR A 52 -11.81 31.66 -3.88
C TYR A 52 -13.24 31.90 -3.39
N LEU A 53 -13.51 31.71 -2.10
CA LEU A 53 -14.80 32.03 -1.49
C LEU A 53 -15.11 33.53 -1.60
N LEU A 54 -14.15 34.39 -1.29
CA LEU A 54 -14.29 35.84 -1.42
C LEU A 54 -14.52 36.25 -2.89
N SER A 55 -13.85 35.60 -3.84
CA SER A 55 -14.06 35.82 -5.28
C SER A 55 -15.46 35.45 -5.77
N LEU A 56 -16.18 34.61 -5.03
CA LEU A 56 -17.56 34.20 -5.35
C LEU A 56 -18.61 35.06 -4.64
N LEU A 57 -18.20 35.93 -3.71
CA LEU A 57 -19.13 36.86 -3.08
C LEU A 57 -19.53 37.94 -4.10
N PRO A 58 -20.83 38.27 -4.20
CA PRO A 58 -21.26 39.38 -5.02
C PRO A 58 -20.63 40.68 -4.49
N ILE A 59 -20.10 41.50 -5.39
CA ILE A 59 -19.62 42.84 -5.06
C ILE A 59 -20.87 43.66 -4.74
N PHE A 60 -21.10 43.93 -3.45
CA PHE A 60 -22.13 44.86 -3.00
C PHE A 60 -21.63 46.29 -3.23
N ALA A 61 -21.59 46.72 -4.49
CA ALA A 61 -21.37 48.11 -4.86
C ALA A 61 -22.70 48.87 -4.85
N ASP A 62 -23.36 48.94 -3.69
CA ASP A 62 -24.39 49.96 -3.45
C ASP A 62 -23.66 51.25 -3.03
N GLY A 63 -23.38 52.15 -3.99
CA GLY A 63 -22.91 53.49 -3.59
C GLY A 63 -22.36 54.45 -4.63
N ILE A 64 -21.88 54.02 -5.81
CA ILE A 64 -21.33 54.98 -6.80
C ILE A 64 -21.67 54.56 -8.25
N ALA A 65 -22.96 54.54 -8.55
CA ALA A 65 -23.50 54.82 -9.88
C ALA A 65 -25.01 55.02 -9.74
N GLY A 66 -25.39 56.12 -9.09
CA GLY A 66 -26.68 56.74 -9.35
C GLY A 66 -26.70 57.21 -10.80
N GLY A 67 -27.01 56.30 -11.72
CA GLY A 67 -27.36 56.60 -13.09
C GLY A 67 -28.68 55.91 -13.35
N LYS A 68 -29.77 56.67 -13.30
CA LYS A 68 -31.09 56.19 -13.73
C LYS A 68 -30.97 55.70 -15.18
N GLU A 69 -31.06 54.39 -15.40
CA GLU A 69 -31.45 53.90 -16.72
C GLU A 69 -32.95 54.09 -16.85
N GLU A 70 -33.30 55.14 -17.57
CA GLU A 70 -34.64 55.42 -18.07
C GLU A 70 -34.94 54.39 -19.16
N ASN A 71 -35.45 53.22 -18.74
CA ASN A 71 -36.35 52.31 -19.47
C ASN A 71 -36.44 50.99 -18.67
N GLY A 72 -37.63 50.73 -18.12
CA GLY A 72 -37.88 49.72 -17.09
C GLY A 72 -37.70 48.26 -17.51
N GLU A 73 -36.47 47.80 -17.65
CA GLU A 73 -36.13 46.38 -17.50
C GLU A 73 -35.34 46.17 -16.19
N PRO A 74 -35.73 45.23 -15.33
CA PRO A 74 -34.95 44.93 -14.14
C PRO A 74 -33.61 44.33 -14.57
N SER A 75 -32.50 44.97 -14.20
CA SER A 75 -31.16 44.40 -14.26
C SER A 75 -31.17 43.03 -13.59
N LYS A 76 -31.26 41.97 -14.41
CA LYS A 76 -31.12 40.60 -13.96
C LYS A 76 -29.70 40.46 -13.45
N MET A 77 -29.52 40.65 -12.14
CA MET A 77 -28.31 40.27 -11.45
C MET A 77 -28.17 38.75 -11.64
N HIS A 78 -27.36 38.37 -12.62
CA HIS A 78 -27.20 36.99 -13.07
C HIS A 78 -26.43 36.18 -12.01
N THR A 79 -27.06 35.89 -10.88
CA THR A 79 -26.50 35.06 -9.80
C THR A 79 -26.79 33.56 -10.03
N ALA A 80 -26.63 33.11 -11.27
CA ALA A 80 -26.58 31.69 -11.59
C ALA A 80 -25.33 31.47 -12.44
N VAL A 81 -24.21 31.10 -11.80
CA VAL A 81 -23.12 30.44 -12.53
C VAL A 81 -23.78 29.21 -13.19
N PRO A 82 -23.95 29.20 -14.53
CA PRO A 82 -24.53 28.04 -15.18
C PRO A 82 -23.64 26.83 -14.88
N VAL A 83 -24.21 25.64 -14.75
CA VAL A 83 -23.49 24.39 -14.44
C VAL A 83 -22.25 24.22 -15.35
N SER A 84 -22.34 24.70 -16.59
CA SER A 84 -21.24 24.79 -17.55
C SER A 84 -20.01 25.57 -17.04
N ARG A 85 -20.19 26.74 -16.40
CA ARG A 85 -19.08 27.58 -15.92
C ARG A 85 -18.40 27.01 -14.67
N PHE A 86 -19.16 26.31 -13.81
CA PHE A 86 -18.59 25.59 -12.67
C PHE A 86 -17.65 24.47 -13.17
N LEU A 87 -18.18 23.57 -14.00
CA LEU A 87 -17.40 22.45 -14.52
C LEU A 87 -16.20 22.92 -15.36
N GLU A 88 -16.39 23.98 -16.16
CA GLU A 88 -15.30 24.62 -16.90
C GLU A 88 -14.17 25.11 -15.98
N THR A 89 -14.52 25.81 -14.89
CA THR A 89 -13.52 26.35 -13.97
C THR A 89 -12.74 25.23 -13.28
N LEU A 90 -13.45 24.21 -12.79
CA LEU A 90 -12.87 23.06 -12.12
C LEU A 90 -11.89 22.31 -13.04
N ILE A 91 -12.33 21.97 -14.26
CA ILE A 91 -11.50 21.23 -15.19
C ILE A 91 -10.28 22.06 -15.60
N SER A 92 -10.48 23.31 -16.03
CA SER A 92 -9.41 24.10 -16.63
C SER A 92 -8.40 24.64 -15.65
N TYR A 93 -8.82 25.01 -14.43
CA TYR A 93 -7.96 25.71 -13.48
C TYR A 93 -7.60 24.89 -12.24
N VAL A 94 -8.21 23.72 -12.04
CA VAL A 94 -7.83 22.79 -10.96
C VAL A 94 -7.30 21.47 -11.53
N ILE A 95 -8.14 20.73 -12.26
CA ILE A 95 -7.80 19.36 -12.68
C ILE A 95 -6.67 19.35 -13.72
N ILE A 96 -6.72 20.21 -14.74
CA ILE A 96 -5.69 20.29 -15.78
C ILE A 96 -4.31 20.65 -15.20
N PRO A 97 -4.17 21.71 -14.37
CA PRO A 97 -2.89 22.03 -13.72
C PRO A 97 -2.35 20.89 -12.83
N VAL A 98 -3.21 20.27 -12.00
CA VAL A 98 -2.82 19.11 -11.18
C VAL A 98 -2.31 17.97 -12.07
N THR A 99 -3.05 17.63 -13.12
CA THR A 99 -2.68 16.57 -14.07
C THR A 99 -1.35 16.91 -14.76
N ALA A 100 -1.10 18.17 -15.07
CA ALA A 100 0.16 18.62 -15.67
C ALA A 100 1.36 18.46 -14.74
N VAL A 101 1.24 18.87 -13.48
CA VAL A 101 2.30 18.69 -12.48
C VAL A 101 2.56 17.21 -12.23
N PHE A 102 1.50 16.40 -12.10
CA PHE A 102 1.64 14.96 -11.96
C PHE A 102 2.33 14.31 -13.18
N THR A 103 1.96 14.73 -14.39
CA THR A 103 2.64 14.29 -15.63
C THR A 103 4.12 14.62 -15.60
N LEU A 104 4.49 15.81 -15.13
CA LEU A 104 5.88 16.23 -15.03
C LEU A 104 6.67 15.32 -14.08
N VAL A 105 6.13 15.04 -12.89
CA VAL A 105 6.73 14.11 -11.91
C VAL A 105 6.94 12.74 -12.53
N LEU A 106 5.91 12.23 -13.22
CA LEU A 106 5.96 10.93 -13.90
C LEU A 106 7.02 10.89 -15.00
N LEU A 107 7.08 11.93 -15.85
CA LEU A 107 8.09 12.02 -16.91
C LEU A 107 9.51 12.10 -16.37
N LEU A 108 9.74 12.88 -15.30
CA LEU A 108 11.04 12.94 -14.63
C LEU A 108 11.46 11.56 -14.13
N TYR A 109 10.53 10.81 -13.54
CA TYR A 109 10.80 9.44 -13.09
C TYR A 109 11.15 8.51 -14.27
N ILE A 110 10.35 8.52 -15.35
CA ILE A 110 10.57 7.68 -16.52
C ILE A 110 11.96 7.96 -17.10
N VAL A 111 12.29 9.23 -17.37
CA VAL A 111 13.58 9.62 -17.95
C VAL A 111 14.75 9.21 -17.05
N ARG A 112 14.61 9.36 -15.73
CA ARG A 112 15.65 8.97 -14.77
C ARG A 112 15.89 7.46 -14.70
N ASN A 113 14.86 6.64 -14.92
CA ASN A 113 14.92 5.19 -14.65
C ASN A 113 14.80 4.30 -15.90
N ILE A 114 14.66 4.87 -17.10
CA ILE A 114 14.38 4.14 -18.34
C ILE A 114 15.40 3.04 -18.70
N THR A 115 16.65 3.13 -18.24
CA THR A 115 17.71 2.15 -18.51
C THR A 115 17.84 1.05 -17.46
N GLY A 116 17.05 1.10 -16.38
CA GLY A 116 17.22 0.22 -15.22
C GLY A 116 15.91 -0.28 -14.62
N SER A 117 15.67 0.11 -13.37
CA SER A 117 14.58 -0.39 -12.52
C SER A 117 13.17 -0.12 -13.07
N PHE A 118 12.99 0.82 -14.01
CA PHE A 118 11.69 1.12 -14.60
C PHE A 118 10.96 -0.12 -15.12
N TRP A 119 11.69 -1.04 -15.74
CA TRP A 119 11.10 -2.23 -16.38
C TRP A 119 10.77 -3.34 -15.38
N THR A 120 11.42 -3.35 -14.23
CA THR A 120 11.26 -4.41 -13.22
C THR A 120 10.37 -3.98 -12.05
N ASP A 121 10.20 -2.68 -11.82
CA ASP A 121 9.39 -2.14 -10.72
C ASP A 121 7.90 -2.47 -10.90
N ASN A 122 7.29 -3.06 -9.86
CA ASN A 122 5.89 -3.46 -9.84
C ASN A 122 4.93 -2.29 -9.61
N LEU A 123 5.42 -1.17 -9.06
CA LEU A 123 4.61 0.02 -8.82
C LEU A 123 4.31 0.78 -10.12
N MET A 124 5.11 0.60 -11.16
CA MET A 124 5.00 1.37 -12.40
C MET A 124 3.75 1.04 -13.21
N GLU A 125 3.39 -0.23 -13.26
CA GLU A 125 2.26 -0.68 -14.07
C GLU A 125 0.92 -0.06 -13.60
N PRO A 126 0.54 -0.15 -12.30
CA PRO A 126 -0.67 0.54 -11.80
C PRO A 126 -0.63 2.06 -11.94
N LEU A 127 0.54 2.67 -11.72
CA LEU A 127 0.69 4.13 -11.77
C LEU A 127 0.46 4.66 -13.18
N LEU A 128 1.14 4.08 -14.18
CA LEU A 128 1.02 4.48 -15.58
C LEU A 128 -0.40 4.21 -16.12
N MET A 129 -1.03 3.11 -15.67
CA MET A 129 -2.43 2.82 -15.97
C MET A 129 -3.37 3.90 -15.43
N SER A 130 -3.26 4.24 -14.14
CA SER A 130 -4.11 5.26 -13.49
C SER A 130 -3.94 6.65 -14.12
N TYR A 131 -2.71 6.99 -14.50
CA TYR A 131 -2.38 8.20 -15.24
C TYR A 131 -3.12 8.25 -16.59
N SER A 132 -3.03 7.17 -17.37
CA SER A 132 -3.65 7.11 -18.70
C SER A 132 -5.17 7.20 -18.62
N ILE A 133 -5.80 6.55 -17.64
CA ILE A 133 -7.25 6.72 -17.35
C ILE A 133 -7.56 8.19 -17.06
N THR A 134 -6.78 8.83 -16.19
CA THR A 134 -6.97 10.23 -15.80
C THR A 134 -6.87 11.15 -17.00
N VAL A 135 -5.83 11.03 -17.84
CA VAL A 135 -5.67 11.90 -19.01
C VAL A 135 -6.79 11.71 -20.03
N ILE A 136 -7.21 10.47 -20.29
CA ILE A 136 -8.34 10.20 -21.19
C ILE A 136 -9.62 10.84 -20.65
N LEU A 137 -9.91 10.65 -19.36
CA LEU A 137 -11.09 11.22 -18.72
C LEU A 137 -11.07 12.76 -18.77
N VAL A 138 -9.96 13.38 -18.37
CA VAL A 138 -9.79 14.84 -18.39
C VAL A 138 -9.89 15.38 -19.82
N TYR A 139 -9.36 14.67 -20.82
CA TYR A 139 -9.49 15.06 -22.22
C TYR A 139 -10.95 15.08 -22.68
N LEU A 140 -11.73 14.06 -22.32
CA LEU A 140 -13.16 13.98 -22.64
C LEU A 140 -13.95 15.08 -21.94
N LEU A 141 -13.69 15.31 -20.65
CA LEU A 141 -14.31 16.38 -19.87
C LEU A 141 -13.97 17.76 -20.44
N ALA A 142 -12.73 17.95 -20.89
CA ALA A 142 -12.28 19.19 -21.50
C ALA A 142 -12.76 19.38 -22.95
N SER A 143 -13.42 18.41 -23.57
CA SER A 143 -13.74 18.43 -25.02
C SER A 143 -14.52 19.68 -25.47
N ASN A 144 -15.53 20.09 -24.70
CA ASN A 144 -16.40 21.21 -25.04
C ASN A 144 -16.00 22.55 -24.40
N ILE A 145 -14.80 22.62 -23.80
CA ILE A 145 -14.32 23.84 -23.11
C ILE A 145 -13.44 24.65 -24.05
N GLU A 146 -13.73 25.95 -24.21
CA GLU A 146 -13.08 26.81 -25.20
C GLU A 146 -11.93 27.69 -24.66
N ASN A 147 -11.64 27.64 -23.36
CA ASN A 147 -10.53 28.41 -22.78
C ASN A 147 -9.14 27.88 -23.17
N ALA A 148 -8.12 28.73 -22.96
CA ALA A 148 -6.75 28.46 -23.39
C ALA A 148 -6.11 27.24 -22.71
N PHE A 149 -6.43 26.98 -21.44
CA PHE A 149 -5.92 25.82 -20.69
C PHE A 149 -6.47 24.51 -21.27
N ALA A 150 -7.78 24.43 -21.49
CA ALA A 150 -8.41 23.26 -22.08
C ALA A 150 -7.92 23.02 -23.52
N LYS A 151 -7.81 24.08 -24.33
CA LYS A 151 -7.25 23.99 -25.70
C LYS A 151 -5.82 23.47 -25.71
N SER A 152 -4.97 23.98 -24.81
CA SER A 152 -3.58 23.54 -24.69
C SER A 152 -3.49 22.09 -24.24
N PHE A 153 -4.30 21.69 -23.25
CA PHE A 153 -4.38 20.31 -22.79
C PHE A 153 -4.76 19.36 -23.92
N ARG A 154 -5.83 19.67 -24.67
CA ARG A 154 -6.26 18.85 -25.82
C ARG A 154 -5.22 18.74 -26.93
N LYS A 155 -4.35 19.74 -27.09
CA LYS A 155 -3.29 19.74 -28.10
C LYS A 155 -2.04 18.95 -27.68
N ILE A 156 -1.70 19.00 -26.39
CA ILE A 156 -0.41 18.51 -25.87
C ILE A 156 -0.55 17.12 -25.25
N PHE A 157 -1.52 16.92 -24.35
CA PHE A 157 -1.58 15.72 -23.53
C PHE A 157 -1.81 14.41 -24.30
N PRO A 158 -2.60 14.37 -25.38
CA PRO A 158 -2.67 13.16 -26.21
C PRO A 158 -1.30 12.70 -26.74
N LYS A 159 -0.42 13.64 -27.09
CA LYS A 159 0.94 13.34 -27.60
C LYS A 159 1.87 12.84 -26.50
N VAL A 160 1.63 13.23 -25.25
CA VAL A 160 2.37 12.75 -24.08
C VAL A 160 1.82 11.39 -23.61
N LEU A 161 0.50 11.21 -23.67
CA LEU A 161 -0.20 9.99 -23.31
C LEU A 161 0.29 8.78 -24.13
N VAL A 162 0.38 8.92 -25.46
CA VAL A 162 0.71 7.78 -26.35
C VAL A 162 2.06 7.13 -25.98
N PRO A 163 3.19 7.86 -25.88
CA PRO A 163 4.45 7.27 -25.42
C PRO A 163 4.37 6.62 -24.04
N ILE A 164 3.69 7.26 -23.08
CA ILE A 164 3.57 6.75 -21.72
C ILE A 164 2.81 5.41 -21.68
N VAL A 165 1.69 5.32 -22.42
CA VAL A 165 0.91 4.08 -22.54
C VAL A 165 1.72 2.98 -23.24
N LEU A 166 2.51 3.33 -24.25
CA LEU A 166 3.39 2.37 -24.92
C LEU A 166 4.45 1.82 -23.96
N PHE A 167 5.08 2.66 -23.14
CA PHE A 167 6.01 2.21 -22.11
C PHE A 167 5.33 1.26 -21.11
N GLN A 168 4.13 1.62 -20.64
CA GLN A 168 3.34 0.76 -19.76
C GLN A 168 3.04 -0.60 -20.39
N THR A 169 2.59 -0.61 -21.64
CA THR A 169 2.24 -1.84 -22.36
C THR A 169 3.46 -2.74 -22.58
N ILE A 170 4.60 -2.15 -22.97
CA ILE A 170 5.86 -2.88 -23.17
C ILE A 170 6.35 -3.46 -21.83
N ALA A 171 6.31 -2.67 -20.75
CA ALA A 171 6.69 -3.15 -19.41
C ALA A 171 5.82 -4.35 -18.97
N SER A 172 4.49 -4.27 -19.18
CA SER A 172 3.58 -5.39 -18.91
C SER A 172 3.92 -6.63 -19.74
N ILE A 173 4.28 -6.47 -21.02
CA ILE A 173 4.64 -7.57 -21.93
C ILE A 173 5.96 -8.23 -21.52
N LEU A 174 6.99 -7.45 -21.20
CA LEU A 174 8.30 -8.00 -20.79
C LEU A 174 8.18 -8.88 -19.54
N LYS A 175 7.33 -8.49 -18.59
CA LYS A 175 7.08 -9.27 -17.36
C LYS A 175 6.31 -10.59 -17.58
N ILE A 176 5.70 -10.80 -18.74
CA ILE A 176 5.06 -12.09 -19.08
C ILE A 176 6.11 -13.21 -19.07
N GLY A 177 7.35 -12.93 -19.52
CA GLY A 177 8.42 -13.92 -19.53
C GLY A 177 8.76 -14.44 -18.13
N GLU A 178 8.65 -13.60 -17.11
CA GLU A 178 8.98 -13.93 -15.72
C GLU A 178 7.80 -14.55 -14.97
N THR A 179 6.61 -13.95 -15.09
CA THR A 179 5.44 -14.28 -14.26
C THR A 179 4.35 -15.07 -15.00
N GLY A 180 4.48 -15.23 -16.32
CA GLY A 180 3.42 -15.74 -17.17
C GLY A 180 2.31 -14.70 -17.39
N MET A 181 1.28 -15.11 -18.13
CA MET A 181 0.12 -14.28 -18.41
C MET A 181 -0.93 -14.47 -17.30
N THR A 182 -1.18 -13.42 -16.52
CA THR A 182 -2.25 -13.38 -15.50
C THR A 182 -3.44 -12.58 -16.02
N HIS A 183 -4.61 -12.75 -15.39
CA HIS A 183 -5.80 -11.96 -15.70
C HIS A 183 -5.55 -10.45 -15.52
N GLY A 184 -4.85 -10.04 -14.45
CA GLY A 184 -4.46 -8.65 -14.24
C GLY A 184 -3.59 -8.08 -15.36
N ARG A 185 -2.56 -8.82 -15.81
CA ARG A 185 -1.71 -8.40 -16.94
C ARG A 185 -2.47 -8.34 -18.25
N TYR A 186 -3.41 -9.26 -18.47
CA TYR A 186 -4.30 -9.23 -19.62
C TYR A 186 -5.05 -7.89 -19.68
N TYR A 187 -5.69 -7.49 -18.58
CA TYR A 187 -6.42 -6.22 -18.53
C TYR A 187 -5.50 -5.01 -18.69
N ALA A 188 -4.31 -5.03 -18.10
CA ALA A 188 -3.33 -3.95 -18.26
C ALA A 188 -2.89 -3.76 -19.72
N ILE A 189 -2.61 -4.87 -20.44
CA ILE A 189 -2.21 -4.83 -21.85
C ILE A 189 -3.38 -4.42 -22.74
N LEU A 190 -4.57 -4.99 -22.51
CA LEU A 190 -5.77 -4.65 -23.29
C LEU A 190 -6.14 -3.18 -23.13
N PHE A 191 -6.07 -2.65 -21.91
CA PHE A 191 -6.25 -1.23 -21.67
C PHE A 191 -5.14 -0.40 -22.32
N GLY A 192 -3.89 -0.86 -22.28
CA GLY A 192 -2.78 -0.20 -22.97
C GLY A 192 -3.02 -0.06 -24.48
N VAL A 193 -3.55 -1.12 -25.11
CA VAL A 193 -3.99 -1.09 -26.51
C VAL A 193 -5.11 -0.07 -26.71
N PHE A 194 -6.16 -0.10 -25.88
CA PHE A 194 -7.25 0.87 -25.93
C PHE A 194 -6.75 2.31 -25.80
N ALA A 195 -5.93 2.60 -24.79
CA ALA A 195 -5.43 3.93 -24.48
C ALA A 195 -4.49 4.45 -25.57
N THR A 196 -3.72 3.57 -26.22
CA THR A 196 -2.91 3.92 -27.39
C THR A 196 -3.79 4.34 -28.56
N ILE A 197 -4.86 3.57 -28.83
CA ILE A 197 -5.82 3.90 -29.90
C ILE A 197 -6.53 5.21 -29.58
N ALA A 198 -7.04 5.38 -28.36
CA ALA A 198 -7.73 6.59 -27.91
C ALA A 198 -6.81 7.82 -27.99
N GLY A 199 -5.59 7.74 -27.48
CA GLY A 199 -4.59 8.81 -27.57
C GLY A 199 -4.23 9.16 -29.01
N SER A 200 -4.15 8.16 -29.90
CA SER A 200 -3.90 8.37 -31.33
C SER A 200 -5.08 9.07 -32.02
N ILE A 201 -6.31 8.65 -31.72
CA ILE A 201 -7.53 9.30 -32.20
C ILE A 201 -7.56 10.76 -31.74
N PHE A 202 -7.28 11.03 -30.47
CA PHE A 202 -7.24 12.39 -29.91
C PHE A 202 -6.17 13.29 -30.54
N CYS A 203 -5.08 12.72 -31.08
CA CYS A 203 -4.06 13.46 -31.80
C CYS A 203 -4.50 13.90 -33.21
N ILE A 204 -5.31 13.08 -33.89
CA ILE A 204 -5.56 13.21 -35.34
C ILE A 204 -6.99 13.70 -35.63
N VAL A 205 -7.96 13.23 -34.86
CA VAL A 205 -9.38 13.40 -35.12
C VAL A 205 -9.91 14.64 -34.40
N PRO A 206 -10.80 15.44 -35.02
CA PRO A 206 -11.44 16.57 -34.36
C PRO A 206 -12.21 16.14 -33.10
N VAL A 207 -12.13 16.98 -32.06
CA VAL A 207 -12.73 16.77 -30.73
C VAL A 207 -14.22 16.40 -30.77
N ARG A 208 -14.97 16.89 -31.77
CA ARG A 208 -16.40 16.56 -31.97
C ARG A 208 -16.67 15.07 -32.23
N LYS A 209 -15.65 14.32 -32.65
CA LYS A 209 -15.74 12.87 -32.93
C LYS A 209 -15.13 12.01 -31.82
N ASN A 210 -14.88 12.56 -30.62
CA ASN A 210 -14.38 11.80 -29.48
C ASN A 210 -15.25 10.57 -29.13
N GLY A 211 -16.53 10.58 -29.49
CA GLY A 211 -17.44 9.44 -29.33
C GLY A 211 -16.99 8.15 -30.06
N LEU A 212 -16.03 8.23 -31.00
CA LEU A 212 -15.48 7.06 -31.69
C LEU A 212 -14.75 6.08 -30.76
N ILE A 213 -14.27 6.51 -29.60
CA ILE A 213 -13.58 5.63 -28.65
C ILE A 213 -14.55 4.68 -27.92
N ALA A 214 -15.83 5.07 -27.77
CA ALA A 214 -16.83 4.29 -27.05
C ALA A 214 -17.10 2.92 -27.68
N PRO A 215 -17.37 2.79 -29.01
CA PRO A 215 -17.53 1.48 -29.63
C PRO A 215 -16.24 0.65 -29.59
N ILE A 216 -15.06 1.28 -29.63
CA ILE A 216 -13.78 0.57 -29.51
C ILE A 216 -13.63 -0.03 -28.12
N LEU A 217 -13.90 0.76 -27.07
CA LEU A 217 -13.88 0.29 -25.69
C LEU A 217 -14.87 -0.86 -25.48
N MET A 218 -16.10 -0.71 -26.00
CA MET A 218 -17.14 -1.73 -25.92
C MET A 218 -16.71 -3.03 -26.60
N PHE A 219 -16.12 -2.94 -27.80
CA PHE A 219 -15.61 -4.10 -28.52
C PHE A 219 -14.49 -4.83 -27.75
N LEU A 220 -13.52 -4.08 -27.22
CA LEU A 220 -12.43 -4.67 -26.43
C LEU A 220 -12.95 -5.28 -25.12
N ALA A 221 -13.90 -4.63 -24.45
CA ALA A 221 -14.55 -5.17 -23.26
C ALA A 221 -15.33 -6.47 -23.54
N LEU A 222 -15.95 -6.59 -24.72
CA LEU A 222 -16.60 -7.83 -25.11
C LEU A 222 -15.58 -8.96 -25.31
N ILE A 223 -14.46 -8.66 -25.99
CA ILE A 223 -13.36 -9.64 -26.17
C ILE A 223 -12.82 -10.10 -24.81
N SER A 224 -12.72 -9.21 -23.82
CA SER A 224 -12.14 -9.57 -22.52
C SER A 224 -12.98 -10.52 -21.68
N ILE A 225 -14.25 -10.75 -22.05
CA ILE A 225 -15.21 -11.56 -21.26
C ILE A 225 -15.67 -12.81 -22.02
N VAL A 226 -15.51 -12.87 -23.36
CA VAL A 226 -15.98 -14.01 -24.18
C VAL A 226 -14.90 -15.12 -24.29
N PRO A 227 -15.14 -16.33 -23.74
CA PRO A 227 -14.23 -17.46 -23.93
C PRO A 227 -14.17 -17.91 -25.40
N PRO A 228 -13.02 -18.38 -25.90
CA PRO A 228 -11.76 -18.62 -25.17
C PRO A 228 -10.81 -17.42 -25.10
N MET A 229 -11.22 -16.24 -25.59
CA MET A 229 -10.36 -15.05 -25.70
C MET A 229 -10.33 -14.20 -24.42
N ASP A 230 -11.23 -14.47 -23.48
CA ASP A 230 -11.35 -13.75 -22.23
C ASP A 230 -10.10 -13.86 -21.35
N ALA A 231 -9.99 -12.92 -20.40
CA ALA A 231 -8.84 -12.82 -19.52
C ALA A 231 -8.59 -14.09 -18.67
N PHE A 232 -9.66 -14.80 -18.29
CA PHE A 232 -9.59 -15.97 -17.42
C PHE A 232 -9.21 -17.22 -18.21
N SER A 233 -9.80 -17.46 -19.39
CA SER A 233 -9.41 -18.57 -20.25
C SER A 233 -7.97 -18.46 -20.73
N VAL A 234 -7.56 -17.28 -21.21
CA VAL A 234 -6.19 -17.04 -21.70
C VAL A 234 -5.16 -17.23 -20.57
N SER A 235 -5.44 -16.68 -19.39
CA SER A 235 -4.52 -16.81 -18.25
C SER A 235 -4.46 -18.23 -17.70
N LYS A 236 -5.61 -18.93 -17.56
CA LYS A 236 -5.66 -20.35 -17.16
C LYS A 236 -4.84 -21.22 -18.11
N HIS A 237 -5.04 -21.07 -19.42
CA HIS A 237 -4.30 -21.82 -20.44
C HIS A 237 -2.81 -21.53 -20.40
N ASN A 238 -2.42 -20.25 -20.31
CA ASN A 238 -1.02 -19.87 -20.23
C ASN A 238 -0.33 -20.45 -18.99
N GLN A 239 -0.94 -20.32 -17.81
CA GLN A 239 -0.36 -20.76 -16.55
C GLN A 239 -0.33 -22.28 -16.43
N THR A 240 -1.36 -22.98 -16.94
CA THR A 240 -1.36 -24.45 -17.04
C THR A 240 -0.19 -24.93 -17.91
N LYS A 241 -0.04 -24.37 -19.11
CA LYS A 241 1.09 -24.71 -20.00
C LYS A 241 2.44 -24.33 -19.42
N ARG A 242 2.52 -23.20 -18.71
CA ARG A 242 3.76 -22.75 -18.06
C ARG A 242 4.19 -23.72 -16.97
N LEU A 243 3.25 -24.17 -16.13
CA LEU A 243 3.48 -25.19 -15.11
C LEU A 243 3.86 -26.54 -15.74
N GLU A 244 3.07 -27.02 -16.70
CA GLU A 244 3.30 -28.27 -17.42
C GLU A 244 4.69 -28.32 -18.05
N ASN A 245 5.08 -27.26 -18.78
CA ASN A 245 6.40 -27.17 -19.39
C ASN A 245 7.54 -27.16 -18.36
N ALA A 246 7.35 -26.52 -17.20
CA ALA A 246 8.35 -26.50 -16.14
C ALA A 246 8.52 -27.88 -15.49
N LEU A 247 7.43 -28.62 -15.31
CA LEU A 247 7.45 -29.98 -14.78
C LEU A 247 8.09 -30.95 -15.79
N LEU A 248 7.70 -30.88 -17.06
CA LEU A 248 8.29 -31.70 -18.14
C LEU A 248 9.81 -31.49 -18.24
N ARG A 249 10.26 -30.23 -18.26
CA ARG A 249 11.70 -29.90 -18.31
C ARG A 249 12.48 -30.34 -17.07
N SER A 250 11.80 -30.52 -15.94
CA SER A 250 12.39 -30.96 -14.69
C SER A 250 12.25 -32.48 -14.47
N ASN A 251 11.77 -33.22 -15.47
CA ASN A 251 11.43 -34.65 -15.37
C ASN A 251 10.46 -34.97 -14.23
N MET A 252 9.55 -34.04 -13.94
CA MET A 252 8.57 -34.14 -12.85
C MET A 252 7.18 -34.53 -13.33
N LEU A 253 6.91 -34.53 -14.64
CA LEU A 253 5.63 -34.95 -15.21
C LEU A 253 5.89 -35.96 -16.31
N GLN A 254 5.41 -37.19 -16.13
CA GLN A 254 5.50 -38.27 -17.12
C GLN A 254 4.17 -39.01 -17.15
N GLU A 255 3.62 -39.26 -18.34
CA GLU A 255 2.35 -39.99 -18.52
C GLU A 255 1.17 -39.46 -17.67
N GLY A 256 1.12 -38.14 -17.45
CA GLY A 256 0.07 -37.49 -16.65
C GLY A 256 0.23 -37.65 -15.13
N LYS A 257 1.36 -38.18 -14.67
CA LYS A 257 1.67 -38.34 -13.24
C LYS A 257 2.83 -37.44 -12.83
N ILE A 258 2.65 -36.73 -11.71
CA ILE A 258 3.71 -35.91 -11.10
C ILE A 258 4.63 -36.82 -10.27
N THR A 259 5.93 -36.71 -10.50
CA THR A 259 7.00 -37.35 -9.70
C THR A 259 7.84 -36.28 -9.02
N PRO A 260 7.98 -36.31 -7.67
CA PRO A 260 8.77 -35.34 -6.92
C PRO A 260 10.23 -35.28 -7.39
N ASN A 261 10.81 -34.07 -7.49
CA ASN A 261 12.22 -33.90 -7.83
C ASN A 261 12.86 -32.80 -6.95
N PRO A 262 13.50 -33.17 -5.81
CA PRO A 262 14.18 -32.21 -4.93
C PRO A 262 15.35 -31.51 -5.61
N SER A 263 15.89 -32.04 -6.71
CA SER A 263 17.05 -31.49 -7.42
C SER A 263 16.68 -30.58 -8.59
N ALA A 264 15.39 -30.23 -8.76
CA ALA A 264 14.95 -29.33 -9.81
C ALA A 264 15.67 -27.98 -9.74
N ALA A 265 16.04 -27.40 -10.89
CA ALA A 265 16.77 -26.13 -10.93
C ALA A 265 15.95 -24.98 -10.31
N LYS A 266 16.60 -24.05 -9.59
CA LYS A 266 15.94 -22.92 -8.90
C LYS A 266 14.96 -22.14 -9.80
N LYS A 267 15.35 -21.88 -11.05
CA LYS A 267 14.49 -21.20 -12.02
C LYS A 267 13.22 -21.99 -12.33
N ALA A 268 13.32 -23.33 -12.45
CA ALA A 268 12.16 -24.19 -12.67
C ALA A 268 11.26 -24.24 -11.42
N ARG A 269 11.85 -24.34 -10.22
CA ARG A 269 11.10 -24.26 -8.94
C ARG A 269 10.28 -22.97 -8.85
N GLN A 270 10.88 -21.82 -9.17
CA GLN A 270 10.18 -20.54 -9.16
C GLN A 270 9.01 -20.49 -10.15
N VAL A 271 9.19 -21.07 -11.35
CA VAL A 271 8.11 -21.14 -12.35
C VAL A 271 6.98 -22.05 -11.86
N ILE A 272 7.30 -23.19 -11.24
CA ILE A 272 6.32 -24.12 -10.65
C ILE A 272 5.53 -23.40 -9.55
N ILE A 273 6.21 -22.80 -8.57
CA ILE A 273 5.60 -22.08 -7.45
C ILE A 273 4.66 -20.98 -7.97
N THR A 274 5.17 -20.08 -8.80
CA THR A 274 4.39 -18.92 -9.27
C THR A 274 3.21 -19.30 -10.16
N SER A 275 3.35 -20.33 -11.00
CA SER A 275 2.23 -20.81 -11.84
C SER A 275 1.16 -21.47 -10.98
N LEU A 276 1.57 -22.31 -10.03
CA LEU A 276 0.66 -23.04 -9.18
C LEU A 276 -0.08 -22.12 -8.21
N GLN A 277 0.61 -21.17 -7.58
CA GLN A 277 -0.03 -20.15 -6.74
C GLN A 277 -1.14 -19.41 -7.49
N TYR A 278 -0.89 -19.06 -8.76
CA TYR A 278 -1.92 -18.45 -9.58
C TYR A 278 -3.09 -19.39 -9.84
N LEU A 279 -2.83 -20.63 -10.27
CA LEU A 279 -3.87 -21.62 -10.54
C LEU A 279 -4.71 -21.93 -9.29
N ASP A 280 -4.07 -22.07 -8.12
CA ASP A 280 -4.71 -22.31 -6.82
C ASP A 280 -5.55 -21.11 -6.39
N SER A 281 -5.01 -19.89 -6.49
CA SER A 281 -5.74 -18.66 -6.12
C SER A 281 -7.00 -18.46 -6.95
N MET A 282 -7.02 -18.98 -8.18
CA MET A 282 -8.16 -18.92 -9.08
C MET A 282 -9.05 -20.18 -9.02
N GLY A 283 -8.67 -21.18 -8.22
CA GLY A 283 -9.39 -22.45 -8.10
C GLY A 283 -9.29 -23.38 -9.32
N TYR A 284 -8.34 -23.14 -10.23
CA TYR A 284 -8.20 -23.87 -11.50
C TYR A 284 -7.53 -25.24 -11.37
N SER A 285 -6.85 -25.49 -10.25
CA SER A 285 -6.05 -26.70 -10.02
C SER A 285 -6.89 -27.97 -10.09
N LYS A 286 -8.15 -27.90 -9.67
CA LYS A 286 -9.13 -29.01 -9.71
C LYS A 286 -9.57 -29.36 -11.13
N ASP A 287 -9.48 -28.41 -12.05
CA ASP A 287 -9.89 -28.58 -13.45
C ASP A 287 -8.78 -29.20 -14.32
N ILE A 288 -7.59 -29.43 -13.76
CA ILE A 288 -6.41 -29.93 -14.49
C ILE A 288 -6.20 -31.39 -14.10
N ASP A 289 -6.38 -32.31 -15.04
CA ASP A 289 -6.42 -33.75 -14.77
C ASP A 289 -5.19 -34.29 -14.03
N TRP A 290 -3.98 -33.90 -14.45
CA TRP A 290 -2.73 -34.33 -13.84
C TRP A 290 -2.39 -33.63 -12.51
N LEU A 291 -3.17 -32.61 -12.12
CA LEU A 291 -2.96 -31.82 -10.90
C LEU A 291 -4.01 -32.13 -9.81
N LYS A 292 -5.06 -32.91 -10.11
CA LYS A 292 -6.14 -33.26 -9.17
C LYS A 292 -5.64 -33.82 -7.84
N ALA A 293 -4.67 -34.74 -7.87
CA ALA A 293 -4.11 -35.34 -6.66
C ALA A 293 -3.47 -34.31 -5.71
N TYR A 294 -2.84 -33.27 -6.26
CA TYR A 294 -2.37 -32.14 -5.47
C TYR A 294 -3.54 -31.28 -5.00
N ALA A 295 -4.49 -30.95 -5.88
CA ALA A 295 -5.63 -30.11 -5.56
C ALA A 295 -6.51 -30.65 -4.41
N ASP A 296 -6.51 -31.98 -4.20
CA ASP A 296 -7.22 -32.64 -3.10
C ASP A 296 -6.45 -32.59 -1.77
N THR A 297 -5.11 -32.57 -1.82
CA THR A 297 -4.26 -32.65 -0.61
C THR A 297 -3.73 -31.30 -0.15
N GLY A 298 -3.45 -30.38 -1.08
CA GLY A 298 -2.75 -29.13 -0.82
C GLY A 298 -1.28 -29.31 -0.42
N ASP A 299 -0.74 -30.53 -0.47
CA ASP A 299 0.61 -30.84 -0.01
C ASP A 299 1.64 -30.61 -1.12
N PHE A 300 2.18 -29.39 -1.16
CA PHE A 300 3.14 -28.97 -2.17
C PHE A 300 4.43 -29.79 -2.10
N GLU A 301 5.03 -29.92 -0.91
CA GLU A 301 6.34 -30.54 -0.76
C GLU A 301 6.29 -32.03 -1.10
N LYS A 302 5.22 -32.73 -0.69
CA LYS A 302 5.02 -34.12 -1.07
C LYS A 302 4.80 -34.31 -2.57
N THR A 303 4.15 -33.35 -3.24
CA THR A 303 3.85 -33.43 -4.68
C THR A 303 5.07 -33.12 -5.53
N PHE A 304 5.80 -32.04 -5.20
CA PHE A 304 6.86 -31.50 -6.05
C PHE A 304 8.27 -31.85 -5.54
N GLY A 305 8.41 -32.26 -4.28
CA GLY A 305 9.68 -32.69 -3.69
C GLY A 305 10.57 -31.55 -3.22
N PHE A 306 10.06 -30.33 -3.12
CA PHE A 306 10.79 -29.18 -2.59
C PHE A 306 9.81 -28.21 -1.89
N SER A 307 10.33 -27.35 -1.02
CA SER A 307 9.51 -26.35 -0.31
C SER A 307 8.95 -25.29 -1.27
N GLN A 308 7.67 -24.96 -1.11
CA GLN A 308 7.02 -23.83 -1.80
C GLN A 308 7.60 -22.47 -1.39
N PHE A 309 8.16 -22.41 -0.19
CA PHE A 309 8.85 -21.24 0.34
C PHE A 309 10.34 -21.51 0.17
N ASP A 310 10.93 -20.90 -0.85
CA ASP A 310 12.39 -20.83 -0.95
C ASP A 310 12.88 -20.19 0.36
N SER A 311 13.63 -20.95 1.14
CA SER A 311 14.09 -20.60 2.51
C SER A 311 14.92 -19.31 2.59
N ALA A 312 15.16 -18.65 1.45
CA ALA A 312 15.92 -17.42 1.31
C ALA A 312 15.16 -16.15 1.75
N ASN A 313 13.83 -16.22 1.94
CA ASN A 313 12.99 -15.07 2.29
C ASN A 313 12.06 -15.35 3.49
N GLN A 314 12.43 -16.26 4.39
CA GLN A 314 11.92 -16.09 5.75
C GLN A 314 12.52 -14.77 6.25
N ASN A 315 11.66 -13.82 6.63
CA ASN A 315 11.99 -12.95 7.74
C ASN A 315 12.51 -13.89 8.83
N SER A 316 13.83 -13.94 9.02
CA SER A 316 14.51 -14.77 9.99
C SER A 316 14.21 -14.22 11.37
N GLY A 317 12.94 -14.30 11.73
CA GLY A 317 12.42 -13.84 12.99
C GLY A 317 12.36 -15.00 13.96
N ILE A 318 12.72 -14.75 15.20
CA ILE A 318 12.51 -15.72 16.27
C ILE A 318 11.06 -15.55 16.72
N TYR A 319 10.30 -16.63 16.63
CA TYR A 319 8.93 -16.69 17.16
C TYR A 319 8.87 -17.79 18.21
N LEU A 320 8.63 -17.40 19.45
CA LEU A 320 8.54 -18.30 20.59
C LEU A 320 7.21 -18.08 21.29
N HIS A 321 6.41 -19.13 21.43
CA HIS A 321 5.21 -19.15 22.25
C HIS A 321 5.40 -20.07 23.45
N ARG A 322 4.88 -19.69 24.61
CA ARG A 322 4.91 -20.57 25.80
C ARG A 322 3.90 -21.70 25.64
N GLU A 323 4.26 -22.90 26.08
CA GLU A 323 3.33 -24.02 26.11
C GLU A 323 2.08 -23.68 26.98
N PRO A 324 0.85 -23.99 26.50
CA PRO A 324 -0.37 -23.73 27.25
C PRO A 324 -0.34 -24.41 28.63
N GLY A 325 -0.60 -23.64 29.68
CA GLY A 325 -0.57 -24.16 31.05
C GLY A 325 -0.71 -23.05 32.09
N PRO A 326 -1.06 -23.42 33.34
CA PRO A 326 -1.24 -22.48 34.42
C PRO A 326 0.07 -21.82 34.85
N ILE A 327 -0.01 -20.54 35.22
CA ILE A 327 1.10 -19.77 35.81
C ILE A 327 0.88 -19.76 37.34
N PRO A 328 1.77 -20.36 38.15
CA PRO A 328 1.67 -20.29 39.61
C PRO A 328 1.89 -18.85 40.10
N ILE A 329 0.95 -18.32 40.87
CA ILE A 329 1.02 -16.96 41.45
C ILE A 329 1.22 -16.96 42.97
N THR A 330 1.36 -18.14 43.58
CA THR A 330 1.55 -18.28 45.03
C THR A 330 2.85 -17.60 45.47
N GLY A 331 2.78 -16.70 46.45
CA GLY A 331 3.94 -15.91 46.90
C GLY A 331 4.16 -14.61 46.12
N TYR A 332 3.21 -14.19 45.28
CA TYR A 332 3.20 -12.87 44.66
C TYR A 332 1.95 -12.11 45.09
N ASP A 333 2.07 -10.79 45.22
CA ASP A 333 1.01 -9.88 45.62
C ASP A 333 0.17 -9.41 44.42
N SER A 334 0.78 -9.32 43.24
CA SER A 334 0.13 -8.80 42.05
C SER A 334 0.64 -9.47 40.77
N MET A 335 -0.23 -9.51 39.77
CA MET A 335 0.02 -9.99 38.42
C MET A 335 -0.50 -8.97 37.42
N LEU A 336 0.36 -8.48 36.54
CA LEU A 336 0.01 -7.57 35.45
C LEU A 336 0.29 -8.24 34.10
N HIS A 337 -0.52 -7.92 33.08
CA HIS A 337 -0.26 -8.30 31.69
C HIS A 337 0.29 -7.10 30.94
N THR A 338 1.28 -7.32 30.07
CA THR A 338 1.92 -6.26 29.29
C THR A 338 2.34 -6.73 27.90
N ASN A 339 2.39 -5.76 26.98
CA ASN A 339 3.03 -5.90 25.68
C ASN A 339 4.18 -4.88 25.61
N LEU A 340 5.41 -5.38 25.55
CA LEU A 340 6.61 -4.57 25.44
C LEU A 340 6.95 -4.38 23.96
N TYR A 341 6.86 -3.12 23.50
CA TYR A 341 7.20 -2.71 22.13
C TYR A 341 8.52 -1.93 22.15
N PHE A 342 9.58 -2.53 21.63
CA PHE A 342 10.95 -1.98 21.69
C PHE A 342 11.23 -0.88 20.65
N GLN A 343 10.17 -0.27 20.08
CA GLN A 343 10.24 0.84 19.10
C GLN A 343 9.73 2.17 19.65
N GLY A 344 9.29 2.23 20.92
CA GLY A 344 8.71 3.41 21.54
C GLY A 344 9.50 3.92 22.75
N ALA A 345 9.16 5.10 23.27
CA ALA A 345 9.83 5.72 24.42
C ALA A 345 9.55 5.05 25.78
N GLY A 346 8.97 3.85 25.80
CA GLY A 346 8.42 3.22 27.00
C GLY A 346 7.17 3.94 27.53
N GLY A 347 6.68 3.50 28.69
CA GLY A 347 5.45 4.02 29.30
C GLY A 347 5.07 3.33 30.60
N GLU A 348 4.00 3.79 31.25
CA GLU A 348 3.45 3.12 32.43
C GLU A 348 2.76 1.82 32.02
N ILE A 349 3.21 0.70 32.59
CA ILE A 349 2.63 -0.63 32.37
C ILE A 349 1.39 -0.80 33.24
N GLY A 350 1.46 -0.35 34.49
CA GLY A 350 0.35 -0.42 35.42
C GLY A 350 0.74 -0.07 36.85
N SER A 351 -0.25 -0.09 37.72
CA SER A 351 -0.09 0.19 39.15
C SER A 351 -0.92 -0.76 39.99
N PHE A 352 -0.53 -0.95 41.24
CA PHE A 352 -1.26 -1.77 42.21
C PHE A 352 -1.08 -1.22 43.63
N GLU A 353 -1.96 -1.62 44.54
CA GLU A 353 -1.89 -1.24 45.95
C GLU A 353 -1.64 -2.47 46.83
N LYS A 354 -0.78 -2.32 47.84
CA LYS A 354 -0.54 -3.33 48.88
C LYS A 354 -0.38 -2.62 50.22
N ASP A 355 -1.09 -3.09 51.25
CA ASP A 355 -1.04 -2.53 52.61
C ASP A 355 -1.24 -1.00 52.69
N GLY A 356 -2.09 -0.46 51.81
CA GLY A 356 -2.38 0.97 51.72
C GLY A 356 -1.31 1.82 51.01
N LYS A 357 -0.30 1.19 50.42
CA LYS A 357 0.76 1.84 49.64
C LYS A 357 0.59 1.56 48.15
N ALA A 358 0.78 2.60 47.32
CA ALA A 358 0.69 2.51 45.88
C ALA A 358 2.06 2.21 45.24
N TYR A 359 2.07 1.30 44.28
CA TYR A 359 3.24 0.87 43.52
C TYR A 359 2.95 1.03 42.03
N ARG A 360 3.97 1.42 41.26
CA ARG A 360 3.87 1.67 39.81
C ARG A 360 4.97 0.92 39.07
N ILE A 361 4.66 0.45 37.88
CA ILE A 361 5.62 -0.22 37.00
C ILE A 361 5.68 0.52 35.68
N LEU A 362 6.90 0.86 35.28
CA LEU A 362 7.18 1.59 34.06
C LEU A 362 8.19 0.83 33.20
N ASP A 363 7.96 0.85 31.90
CA ASP A 363 8.96 0.57 30.89
C ASP A 363 9.75 1.86 30.62
N GLN A 364 11.07 1.82 30.83
CA GLN A 364 11.98 2.95 30.60
C GLN A 364 13.01 2.60 29.54
N MET A 365 13.04 3.38 28.46
CA MET A 365 14.08 3.30 27.44
C MET A 365 15.32 4.08 27.89
N LEU A 366 16.45 3.40 27.98
CA LEU A 366 17.77 3.99 28.24
C LEU A 366 18.30 4.71 26.99
N SER A 367 19.30 5.58 27.19
CA SER A 367 19.93 6.35 26.09
C SER A 367 20.59 5.48 25.01
N ASP A 368 20.88 4.22 25.31
CA ASP A 368 21.43 3.24 24.36
C ASP A 368 20.35 2.39 23.65
N GLY A 369 19.07 2.69 23.89
CA GLY A 369 17.92 2.01 23.30
C GLY A 369 17.46 0.75 24.04
N ARG A 370 18.10 0.37 25.16
CA ARG A 370 17.65 -0.78 25.96
C ARG A 370 16.45 -0.42 26.84
N HIS A 371 15.56 -1.37 27.04
CA HIS A 371 14.37 -1.20 27.89
C HIS A 371 14.59 -1.84 29.26
N HIS A 372 14.31 -1.08 30.31
CA HIS A 372 14.28 -1.56 31.69
C HIS A 372 12.87 -1.47 32.23
N ILE A 373 12.41 -2.54 32.90
CA ILE A 373 11.14 -2.51 33.61
C ILE A 373 11.41 -2.18 35.08
N VAL A 374 10.92 -1.03 35.51
CA VAL A 374 11.25 -0.44 36.80
C VAL A 374 10.02 -0.38 37.68
N LEU A 375 10.14 -0.95 38.89
CA LEU A 375 9.14 -0.89 39.94
C LEU A 375 9.44 0.27 40.88
N PHE A 376 8.45 1.15 41.00
CA PHE A 376 8.46 2.30 41.90
C PHE A 376 7.52 2.07 43.08
N GLY A 377 7.97 2.45 44.26
CA GLY A 377 7.15 2.61 45.46
C GLY A 377 6.68 4.04 45.64
N GLU A 378 6.34 4.39 46.89
CA GLU A 378 5.95 5.74 47.27
C GLU A 378 7.04 6.78 46.92
N GLU A 379 6.61 8.01 46.66
CA GLU A 379 7.47 9.15 46.29
C GLU A 379 8.34 8.92 45.03
N ASN A 380 7.94 8.01 44.13
CA ASN A 380 8.73 7.59 42.96
C ASN A 380 10.11 7.03 43.33
N ARG A 381 10.25 6.37 44.49
CA ARG A 381 11.46 5.64 44.83
C ARG A 381 11.54 4.33 44.04
N GLU A 382 12.60 4.14 43.29
CA GLU A 382 12.90 2.87 42.62
C GLU A 382 13.16 1.76 43.65
N LEU A 383 12.44 0.65 43.52
CA LEU A 383 12.56 -0.53 44.39
C LEU A 383 13.31 -1.67 43.70
N LEU A 384 13.09 -1.88 42.40
CA LEU A 384 13.73 -2.92 41.59
C LEU A 384 13.69 -2.52 40.11
N SER A 385 14.78 -2.75 39.39
CA SER A 385 14.86 -2.60 37.92
C SER A 385 15.20 -3.94 37.28
N PHE A 386 14.42 -4.34 36.28
CA PHE A 386 14.60 -5.55 35.48
C PHE A 386 15.14 -5.25 34.09
N ASP A 387 16.28 -5.86 33.74
CA ASP A 387 16.88 -5.72 32.41
C ASP A 387 16.23 -6.71 31.42
N THR A 388 15.52 -6.18 30.43
CA THR A 388 14.81 -6.98 29.42
C THR A 388 15.75 -7.69 28.43
N GLU A 389 17.04 -7.32 28.39
CA GLU A 389 18.05 -7.95 27.54
C GLU A 389 18.23 -9.43 27.88
N ALA A 390 17.98 -9.82 29.15
CA ALA A 390 18.02 -11.23 29.56
C ALA A 390 16.97 -12.08 28.81
N ILE A 391 15.81 -11.50 28.51
CA ILE A 391 14.74 -12.16 27.75
C ILE A 391 15.14 -12.30 26.28
N LEU A 392 15.63 -11.21 25.68
CA LEU A 392 16.06 -11.16 24.28
C LEU A 392 17.24 -12.12 24.04
N SER A 393 18.23 -12.12 24.92
CA SER A 393 19.40 -13.01 24.85
C SER A 393 19.01 -14.49 24.94
N ARG A 394 18.08 -14.84 25.84
CA ARG A 394 17.56 -16.22 25.97
C ARG A 394 16.82 -16.65 24.70
N ALA A 395 15.96 -15.80 24.16
CA ALA A 395 15.25 -16.06 22.91
C ALA A 395 16.23 -16.25 21.74
N MET A 396 17.23 -15.39 21.61
CA MET A 396 18.28 -15.50 20.58
C MET A 396 19.12 -16.78 20.71
N SER A 397 19.41 -17.22 21.93
CA SER A 397 20.16 -18.46 22.17
C SER A 397 19.39 -19.75 21.88
N SER A 398 18.06 -19.68 21.78
CA SER A 398 17.20 -20.85 21.55
C SER A 398 17.25 -21.37 20.10
N GLY A 399 17.84 -20.61 19.17
CA GLY A 399 18.05 -20.99 17.77
C GLY A 399 16.83 -20.75 16.88
N GLU A 400 17.07 -20.57 15.57
CA GLU A 400 16.01 -20.50 14.56
C GLU A 400 15.28 -21.87 14.47
N GLY A 401 13.95 -21.87 14.57
CA GLY A 401 13.11 -23.06 14.41
C GLY A 401 12.59 -23.72 15.69
N LYS A 402 12.92 -23.21 16.88
CA LYS A 402 12.20 -23.58 18.11
C LYS A 402 11.03 -22.63 18.30
N GLU A 403 9.80 -23.16 18.26
CA GLU A 403 8.58 -22.34 18.37
C GLU A 403 7.93 -22.39 19.76
N ILE A 404 8.38 -23.31 20.63
CA ILE A 404 7.72 -23.58 21.93
C ILE A 404 8.71 -23.43 23.10
N MET A 405 8.32 -22.66 24.11
CA MET A 405 9.02 -22.50 25.40
C MET A 405 8.23 -23.16 26.53
N ARG A 406 8.90 -23.89 27.42
CA ARG A 406 8.28 -24.36 28.67
C ARG A 406 8.27 -23.23 29.70
N LEU A 407 7.40 -23.33 30.71
CA LEU A 407 7.29 -22.30 31.76
C LEU A 407 8.65 -21.90 32.40
N PRO A 408 9.57 -22.83 32.74
CA PRO A 408 10.88 -22.44 33.28
C PRO A 408 11.74 -21.66 32.29
N ASP A 409 11.61 -21.93 30.99
CA ASP A 409 12.36 -21.25 29.93
C ASP A 409 11.79 -19.85 29.65
N ALA A 410 10.48 -19.69 29.85
CA ALA A 410 9.73 -18.45 29.69
C ALA A 410 9.74 -17.55 30.96
N SER A 411 10.29 -18.04 32.07
CA SER A 411 10.29 -17.32 33.35
C SER A 411 11.65 -16.67 33.65
N PHE A 412 11.61 -15.40 34.05
CA PHE A 412 12.78 -14.59 34.37
C PHE A 412 12.55 -13.85 35.69
N THR A 413 13.31 -14.20 36.73
CA THR A 413 13.14 -13.63 38.06
C THR A 413 14.30 -12.72 38.43
N GLN A 414 13.98 -11.56 39.00
CA GLN A 414 14.93 -10.69 39.65
C GLN A 414 14.42 -10.30 41.04
N GLU A 415 15.32 -10.26 42.01
CA GLU A 415 14.98 -10.14 43.41
C GLU A 415 16.07 -9.37 44.16
N ASN A 416 15.65 -8.50 45.10
CA ASN A 416 16.52 -7.87 46.07
C ASN A 416 15.84 -7.89 47.47
N ASP A 417 16.36 -7.10 48.41
CA ASP A 417 15.82 -7.05 49.79
C ASP A 417 14.44 -6.38 49.88
N LEU A 418 14.00 -5.65 48.84
CA LEU A 418 12.77 -4.85 48.84
C LEU A 418 11.63 -5.50 48.04
N ALA A 419 11.94 -6.19 46.94
CA ALA A 419 10.94 -6.78 46.07
C ALA A 419 11.48 -7.94 45.24
N ARG A 420 10.56 -8.77 44.72
CA ARG A 420 10.80 -9.78 43.69
C ARG A 420 9.88 -9.55 42.50
N ILE A 421 10.43 -9.53 41.30
CA ILE A 421 9.69 -9.50 40.04
C ILE A 421 9.99 -10.76 39.25
N THR A 422 8.95 -11.36 38.66
CA THR A 422 9.09 -12.46 37.72
C THR A 422 8.33 -12.17 36.44
N PHE A 423 9.06 -12.09 35.34
CA PHE A 423 8.51 -12.02 33.99
C PHE A 423 8.23 -13.42 33.49
N VAL A 424 6.98 -13.68 33.10
CA VAL A 424 6.58 -14.90 32.41
C VAL A 424 6.17 -14.52 30.99
N THR A 425 7.01 -14.82 30.00
CA THR A 425 6.74 -14.47 28.61
C THR A 425 5.72 -15.44 28.01
N GLU A 426 4.71 -14.89 27.32
CA GLU A 426 3.70 -15.66 26.61
C GLU A 426 4.06 -15.78 25.13
N ASN A 427 4.42 -14.66 24.50
CA ASN A 427 4.87 -14.58 23.13
C ASN A 427 6.13 -13.73 23.05
N ILE A 428 7.12 -14.19 22.30
CA ILE A 428 8.30 -13.41 21.92
C ILE A 428 8.39 -13.45 20.40
N TYR A 429 8.35 -12.28 19.79
CA TYR A 429 8.67 -12.08 18.39
C TYR A 429 9.90 -11.20 18.28
N ILE A 430 10.92 -11.65 17.54
CA ILE A 430 12.10 -10.85 17.22
C ILE A 430 12.25 -10.88 15.71
N GLY A 431 11.87 -9.81 15.02
CA GLY A 431 12.02 -9.66 13.58
C GLY A 431 13.35 -9.03 13.19
N ASN A 432 13.99 -9.59 12.17
CA ASN A 432 15.03 -8.90 11.42
C ASN A 432 14.37 -8.03 10.33
N TYR A 433 14.07 -6.76 10.61
CA TYR A 433 13.58 -5.86 9.57
C TYR A 433 14.77 -5.19 8.85
N THR A 434 14.93 -5.48 7.55
CA THR A 434 15.80 -4.68 6.67
C THR A 434 14.98 -3.59 6.00
N GLY A 435 14.85 -2.45 6.70
CA GLY A 435 14.39 -1.19 6.13
C GLY A 435 15.52 -0.45 5.41
N SER A 436 15.18 0.61 4.68
CA SER A 436 16.10 1.43 3.88
C SER A 436 17.18 2.19 4.68
N THR A 437 17.16 2.13 6.00
CA THR A 437 18.08 2.85 6.92
C THR A 437 19.00 1.95 7.74
N GLY A 438 18.92 0.63 7.62
CA GLY A 438 19.76 -0.32 8.35
C GLY A 438 18.99 -1.46 8.99
N LYS A 439 19.70 -2.35 9.70
CA LYS A 439 19.10 -3.42 10.51
C LYS A 439 18.59 -2.83 11.82
N GLU A 440 17.31 -2.52 11.90
CA GLU A 440 16.65 -2.29 13.18
C GLU A 440 16.01 -3.61 13.63
N LYS A 441 16.42 -4.09 14.81
CA LYS A 441 15.82 -5.27 15.42
C LYS A 441 14.49 -4.85 16.03
N GLN A 442 13.40 -5.40 15.51
CA GLN A 442 12.08 -5.18 16.09
C GLN A 442 11.78 -6.36 17.01
N ALA A 443 11.62 -6.10 18.31
CA ALA A 443 11.20 -7.12 19.27
C ALA A 443 9.86 -6.71 19.89
N ASP A 444 8.96 -7.68 19.96
CA ASP A 444 7.66 -7.57 20.61
C ASP A 444 7.54 -8.71 21.61
N ILE A 445 7.26 -8.38 22.88
CA ILE A 445 7.14 -9.36 23.96
C ILE A 445 5.80 -9.19 24.65
N GLU A 446 4.96 -10.22 24.59
CA GLU A 446 3.79 -10.35 25.44
C GLU A 446 4.18 -11.11 26.70
N ALA A 447 3.91 -10.55 27.88
CA ALA A 447 4.32 -11.16 29.13
C ALA A 447 3.37 -10.85 30.29
N TYR A 448 3.47 -11.68 31.32
CA TYR A 448 2.92 -11.42 32.65
C TYR A 448 4.04 -11.02 33.62
N ILE A 449 3.80 -10.00 34.43
CA ILE A 449 4.70 -9.52 35.48
C ILE A 449 4.10 -9.92 36.82
N LEU A 450 4.76 -10.85 37.52
CA LEU A 450 4.42 -11.24 38.89
C LEU A 450 5.29 -10.46 39.87
N ILE A 451 4.67 -9.85 40.88
CA ILE A 451 5.34 -8.91 41.79
C ILE A 451 5.07 -9.32 43.23
N GLU A 452 6.13 -9.39 44.03
CA GLU A 452 6.10 -9.55 45.49
C GLU A 452 6.86 -8.37 46.10
N ILE A 453 6.21 -7.66 47.02
CA ILE A 453 6.81 -6.63 47.87
C ILE A 453 7.17 -7.28 49.20
N LYS A 454 8.43 -7.15 49.62
CA LYS A 454 8.96 -7.78 50.83
C LYS A 454 8.80 -6.94 52.09
#